data_AF-X0VDA3-F1
#
_entry.id   AF-X0VDA3-F1
#
_cell.length_a   1.000
_cell.length_b   1.000
_cell.length_c   1.000
_cell.angle_alpha   90.00
_cell.angle_beta   90.00
_cell.angle_gamma   90.00
#
_symmetry.space_group_name_H-M   'P 1'
#
loop_
_entity.id
_entity.type
_entity.pdbx_description
1 polymer ?
#
loop_
_entity_poly.entity_id
_entity_poly.type
_entity_poly.pdbx_seq_one_letter_code
_entity_poly.pdbx_strand_id
1 'polypeptide(L)'
;LTLQIRSEGERAVALRNIRLREFRAGFGPGYAPFAESPGRATVYENPAALPRVFRVKRVRSLPGANPVKEALWSSDFNPAEEALVENLPGLEKEYADGEVEVKGWSAGEIRLEASAGGAMFCVLAESFRPGWRCWIDGDETKIYRADGMLRGIVVPAGKHEIFFAYRPLGCYVGWAFTILACIFIVVCRYLYLRWANAWPHLFKGSKVEKFEG
;
A
#
# COMPACT_ATOMS: atom_id res chain seq x y z
N LEU A 1 -3.90 17.82 -6.84
CA LEU A 1 -2.71 18.61 -7.15
C LEU A 1 -1.47 17.71 -7.06
N THR A 2 -0.85 17.40 -8.20
CA THR A 2 0.46 16.73 -8.23
C THR A 2 1.48 17.80 -8.56
N LEU A 3 2.33 18.16 -7.60
CA LEU A 3 3.34 19.21 -7.74
C LEU A 3 4.69 18.58 -8.08
N GLN A 4 5.37 19.10 -9.09
CA GLN A 4 6.76 18.74 -9.41
C GLN A 4 7.67 19.95 -9.19
N ILE A 5 8.86 19.73 -8.62
CA ILE A 5 9.79 20.79 -8.24
C ILE A 5 11.10 20.60 -9.01
N ARG A 6 11.57 21.64 -9.69
CA ARG A 6 12.93 21.72 -10.23
C ARG A 6 13.74 22.64 -9.34
N SER A 7 14.87 22.16 -8.83
CA SER A 7 15.81 22.97 -8.06
C SER A 7 17.11 23.15 -8.84
N GLU A 8 17.60 24.38 -8.93
CA GLU A 8 18.92 24.68 -9.49
C GLU A 8 19.93 24.83 -8.33
N GLY A 9 20.48 23.69 -7.88
CA GLY A 9 21.55 23.64 -6.87
C GLY A 9 21.31 22.61 -5.75
N GLU A 10 22.38 22.21 -5.04
CA GLU A 10 22.40 21.16 -4.00
C GLU A 10 21.67 21.51 -2.68
N ARG A 11 20.59 22.31 -2.68
CA ARG A 11 19.96 22.77 -1.42
C ARG A 11 18.47 22.40 -1.35
N ALA A 12 18.21 21.40 -0.50
CA ALA A 12 16.89 20.85 -0.21
C ALA A 12 15.90 21.90 0.34
N VAL A 13 14.72 21.96 -0.26
CA VAL A 13 13.56 22.68 0.28
C VAL A 13 12.82 21.71 1.22
N ALA A 14 12.77 22.05 2.51
CA ALA A 14 12.05 21.26 3.51
C ALA A 14 10.53 21.47 3.37
N LEU A 15 9.88 20.63 2.57
CA LEU A 15 8.42 20.45 2.59
C LEU A 15 8.13 19.14 3.32
N ARG A 16 7.46 19.21 4.49
CA ARG A 16 7.09 18.03 5.27
C ARG A 16 6.30 17.05 4.39
N ASN A 17 6.87 15.87 4.18
CA ASN A 17 6.28 14.68 3.56
C ASN A 17 6.06 14.68 2.02
N ILE A 18 7.03 15.13 1.22
CA ILE A 18 7.10 14.75 -0.20
C ILE A 18 8.51 14.22 -0.50
N ARG A 19 8.62 12.98 -0.98
CA ARG A 19 9.89 12.47 -1.52
C ARG A 19 10.12 13.12 -2.87
N LEU A 20 11.16 13.95 -2.96
CA LEU A 20 11.58 14.58 -4.20
C LEU A 20 12.50 13.64 -4.98
N ARG A 21 12.30 13.56 -6.29
CA ARG A 21 13.23 12.93 -7.23
C ARG A 21 13.67 14.01 -8.20
N GLU A 22 14.94 14.42 -8.12
CA GLU A 22 15.52 15.36 -9.06
C GLU A 22 15.46 14.77 -10.47
N PHE A 23 14.74 15.43 -11.38
CA PHE A 23 14.84 15.17 -12.80
C PHE A 23 15.80 16.20 -13.41
N ARG A 24 16.97 15.74 -13.87
CA ARG A 24 17.93 16.56 -14.63
C ARG A 24 17.56 16.71 -16.11
N ALA A 25 16.57 15.97 -16.60
CA ALA A 25 16.06 16.10 -17.96
C ALA A 25 14.84 17.03 -17.97
N GLY A 26 14.80 17.99 -18.88
CA GLY A 26 13.74 18.99 -18.99
C GLY A 26 12.34 18.36 -18.98
N PHE A 27 11.39 19.03 -18.34
CA PHE A 27 10.00 18.62 -18.36
C PHE A 27 9.50 18.55 -19.81
N GLY A 28 8.75 17.50 -20.14
CA GLY A 28 8.02 17.45 -21.40
C GLY A 28 7.01 18.60 -21.52
N PRO A 29 6.45 18.85 -22.70
CA PRO A 29 5.41 19.88 -22.88
C PRO A 29 4.20 19.63 -21.96
N GLY A 30 3.64 20.69 -21.38
CA GLY A 30 2.38 20.63 -20.60
C GLY A 30 2.46 21.00 -19.12
N TYR A 31 3.64 21.30 -18.58
CA TYR A 31 3.80 21.77 -17.20
C TYR A 31 3.74 23.30 -17.12
N ALA A 32 2.82 23.84 -16.33
CA ALA A 32 2.71 25.28 -16.11
C ALA A 32 3.46 25.68 -14.84
N PRO A 33 4.28 26.75 -14.84
CA PRO A 33 4.89 27.26 -13.61
C PRO A 33 3.78 27.73 -12.65
N PHE A 34 3.75 27.15 -11.46
CA PHE A 34 2.77 27.45 -10.41
C PHE A 34 3.33 28.44 -9.38
N ALA A 35 4.58 28.24 -8.97
CA ALA A 35 5.26 29.13 -8.02
C ALA A 35 6.77 29.09 -8.25
N GLU A 36 7.45 30.20 -8.01
CA GLU A 36 8.90 30.31 -8.15
C GLU A 36 9.50 30.89 -6.87
N SER A 37 10.57 30.27 -6.39
CA SER A 37 11.45 30.83 -5.39
C SER A 37 12.74 31.25 -6.10
N PRO A 38 12.97 32.56 -6.31
CA PRO A 38 14.12 33.06 -7.07
C PRO A 38 15.43 32.45 -6.57
N GLY A 39 16.17 31.79 -7.47
CA GLY A 39 17.45 31.14 -7.18
C GLY A 39 17.38 29.86 -6.34
N ARG A 40 16.20 29.24 -6.18
CA ARG A 40 16.05 27.97 -5.43
C ARG A 40 15.29 26.91 -6.20
N ALA A 41 14.04 27.21 -6.56
CA ALA A 41 13.16 26.21 -7.14
C ALA A 41 11.96 26.79 -7.87
N THR A 42 11.54 26.10 -8.92
CA THR A 42 10.26 26.34 -9.61
C THR A 42 9.35 25.14 -9.36
N VAL A 43 8.16 25.42 -8.88
CA VAL A 43 7.06 24.47 -8.72
C VAL A 43 6.22 24.52 -9.98
N TYR A 44 5.97 23.35 -10.57
CA TYR A 44 5.11 23.20 -11.73
C TYR A 44 3.81 22.51 -11.34
N GLU A 45 2.71 22.99 -11.91
CA GLU A 45 1.42 22.33 -11.90
C GLU A 45 1.31 21.41 -13.12
N ASN A 46 0.81 20.20 -12.88
CA ASN A 46 0.39 19.29 -13.94
C ASN A 46 -1.14 19.35 -14.08
N PRO A 47 -1.68 20.11 -15.05
CA PRO A 47 -3.12 20.22 -15.26
C PRO A 47 -3.73 18.92 -15.81
N ALA A 48 -2.92 18.03 -16.39
CA ALA A 48 -3.35 16.72 -16.88
C ALA A 48 -3.34 15.63 -15.78
N ALA A 49 -3.20 16.02 -14.50
CA ALA A 49 -3.21 15.08 -13.40
C ALA A 49 -4.60 14.45 -13.21
N LEU A 50 -4.66 13.12 -13.28
CA LEU A 50 -5.87 12.35 -13.04
C LEU A 50 -6.27 12.37 -11.55
N PRO A 51 -7.56 12.15 -11.24
CA PRO A 51 -8.01 11.93 -9.87
C PRO A 51 -7.31 10.74 -9.21
N ARG A 52 -7.39 10.63 -7.87
CA ARG A 52 -6.77 9.51 -7.13
C ARG A 52 -7.35 8.15 -7.49
N VAL A 53 -8.60 8.12 -7.95
CA VAL A 53 -9.27 6.94 -8.47
C VAL A 53 -9.90 7.34 -9.78
N PHE A 54 -9.63 6.58 -10.83
CA PHE A 54 -10.14 6.85 -12.17
C PHE A 54 -10.43 5.54 -12.88
N ARG A 55 -11.25 5.62 -13.92
CA ARG A 55 -11.54 4.49 -14.82
C ARG A 55 -10.75 4.65 -16.10
N VAL A 56 -10.45 3.54 -16.76
CA VAL A 56 -9.83 3.53 -18.09
C VAL A 56 -10.72 2.79 -19.07
N LYS A 57 -10.64 3.17 -20.34
CA LYS A 57 -11.39 2.54 -21.42
C LYS A 57 -10.77 1.21 -21.84
N ARG A 58 -9.45 1.08 -21.78
CA ARG A 58 -8.73 -0.09 -22.28
C ARG A 58 -7.72 -0.61 -21.27
N VAL A 59 -7.55 -1.92 -21.23
CA VAL A 59 -6.42 -2.55 -20.55
C VAL A 59 -5.59 -3.30 -21.58
N ARG A 60 -4.27 -3.09 -21.56
CA ARG A 60 -3.31 -3.78 -22.41
C ARG A 60 -2.41 -4.67 -21.54
N SER A 61 -2.34 -5.95 -21.85
CA SER A 61 -1.49 -6.90 -21.14
C SER A 61 -0.15 -7.02 -21.84
N LEU A 62 0.95 -6.90 -21.09
CA LEU A 62 2.30 -7.00 -21.62
C LEU A 62 3.09 -8.10 -20.91
N PRO A 63 4.08 -8.71 -21.60
CA PRO A 63 4.85 -9.83 -21.05
C PRO A 63 5.90 -9.34 -20.03
N GLY A 64 5.45 -9.11 -18.81
CA GLY A 64 6.30 -8.75 -17.66
C GLY A 64 6.58 -7.25 -17.50
N ALA A 65 7.35 -6.94 -16.46
CA ALA A 65 7.55 -5.57 -15.97
C ALA A 65 8.36 -4.66 -16.89
N ASN A 66 9.35 -5.19 -17.63
CA ASN A 66 10.20 -4.37 -18.50
C ASN A 66 9.41 -3.76 -19.67
N PRO A 67 8.65 -4.56 -20.47
CA PRO A 67 7.78 -4.00 -21.50
C PRO A 67 6.73 -3.02 -20.97
N VAL A 68 6.13 -3.28 -19.80
CA VAL A 68 5.21 -2.32 -19.16
C VAL A 68 5.92 -1.00 -18.88
N LYS A 69 7.11 -1.06 -18.28
CA LYS A 69 7.89 0.14 -17.98
C LYS A 69 8.24 0.92 -19.24
N GLU A 70 8.64 0.25 -20.33
CA GLU A 70 8.95 0.89 -21.61
C GLU A 70 7.71 1.57 -22.22
N ALA A 71 6.57 0.87 -22.23
CA ALA A 71 5.31 1.39 -22.74
C ALA A 71 4.78 2.59 -21.93
N LEU A 72 5.05 2.68 -20.62
CA LEU A 72 4.67 3.86 -19.82
C LEU A 72 5.37 5.16 -20.28
N TRP A 73 6.52 5.06 -20.96
CA TRP A 73 7.26 6.22 -21.48
C TRP A 73 7.00 6.47 -22.96
N SER A 74 6.16 5.65 -23.60
CA SER A 74 5.90 5.79 -25.02
C SER A 74 4.91 6.93 -25.28
N SER A 75 5.03 7.59 -26.43
CA SER A 75 4.19 8.73 -26.79
C SER A 75 2.73 8.35 -27.09
N ASP A 76 2.47 7.06 -27.33
CA ASP A 76 1.14 6.49 -27.57
C ASP A 76 0.40 6.10 -26.28
N PHE A 77 1.08 6.05 -25.12
CA PHE A 77 0.44 5.73 -23.85
C PHE A 77 -0.30 6.94 -23.28
N ASN A 78 -1.62 6.80 -23.07
CA ASN A 78 -2.44 7.79 -22.39
C ASN A 78 -3.05 7.20 -21.11
N PRO A 79 -2.59 7.60 -19.90
CA PRO A 79 -3.08 7.04 -18.64
C PRO A 79 -4.55 7.35 -18.35
N ALA A 80 -5.15 8.33 -19.04
CA ALA A 80 -6.57 8.63 -18.90
C ALA A 80 -7.46 7.60 -19.62
N GLU A 81 -6.91 6.92 -20.64
CA GLU A 81 -7.67 6.06 -21.55
C GLU A 81 -7.27 4.58 -21.40
N GLU A 82 -6.02 4.30 -21.04
CA GLU A 82 -5.52 2.95 -20.92
C GLU A 82 -4.71 2.67 -19.66
N ALA A 83 -4.78 1.42 -19.19
CA ALA A 83 -3.92 0.88 -18.14
C ALA A 83 -3.12 -0.32 -18.65
N LEU A 84 -1.87 -0.44 -18.20
CA LEU A 84 -0.97 -1.54 -18.55
C LEU A 84 -0.91 -2.56 -17.42
N VAL A 85 -1.03 -3.85 -17.74
CA VAL A 85 -0.96 -4.94 -16.77
C VAL A 85 0.08 -5.99 -17.18
N GLU A 86 0.70 -6.65 -16.20
CA GLU A 86 1.75 -7.64 -16.45
C GLU A 86 1.17 -9.05 -16.51
N ASN A 87 1.36 -9.76 -17.63
CA ASN A 87 1.02 -11.19 -17.81
C ASN A 87 -0.44 -11.54 -17.46
N LEU A 88 -1.39 -10.68 -17.84
CA LEU A 88 -2.81 -10.83 -17.55
C LEU A 88 -3.66 -10.71 -18.83
N PRO A 89 -3.50 -11.63 -19.81
CA PRO A 89 -4.21 -11.56 -21.09
C PRO A 89 -5.74 -11.62 -20.93
N GLY A 90 -6.25 -12.26 -19.87
CA GLY A 90 -7.69 -12.28 -19.58
C GLY A 90 -8.30 -10.91 -19.22
N LEU A 91 -7.46 -9.91 -18.94
CA LEU A 91 -7.90 -8.52 -18.72
C LEU A 91 -7.79 -7.65 -19.98
N GLU A 92 -7.14 -8.13 -21.04
CA GLU A 92 -6.91 -7.36 -22.26
C GLU A 92 -8.20 -7.23 -23.08
N LYS A 93 -8.83 -6.06 -22.96
CA LYS A 93 -10.08 -5.70 -23.65
C LYS A 93 -10.42 -4.23 -23.39
N GLU A 94 -11.49 -3.78 -24.03
CA GLU A 94 -12.17 -2.54 -23.65
C GLU A 94 -13.14 -2.79 -22.49
N TYR A 95 -13.26 -1.78 -21.63
CA TYR A 95 -14.13 -1.75 -20.47
C TYR A 95 -15.18 -0.65 -20.64
N ALA A 96 -16.30 -0.82 -19.97
CA ALA A 96 -17.37 0.15 -19.99
C ALA A 96 -16.97 1.47 -19.33
N ASP A 97 -17.64 2.52 -19.76
CA ASP A 97 -17.68 3.78 -19.03
C ASP A 97 -18.45 3.63 -17.72
N GLY A 98 -18.15 4.51 -16.77
CA GLY A 98 -18.76 4.55 -15.47
C GLY A 98 -18.19 5.66 -14.60
N GLU A 99 -18.80 5.80 -13.44
CA GLU A 99 -18.38 6.74 -12.42
C GLU A 99 -17.78 5.99 -11.24
N VAL A 100 -16.78 6.60 -10.61
CA VAL A 100 -16.20 6.13 -9.37
C VAL A 100 -15.99 7.31 -8.43
N GLU A 101 -16.53 7.20 -7.23
CA GLU A 101 -16.51 8.25 -6.22
C GLU A 101 -15.83 7.74 -4.95
N VAL A 102 -14.99 8.56 -4.34
CA VAL A 102 -14.36 8.26 -3.06
C VAL A 102 -15.29 8.66 -1.92
N LYS A 103 -15.83 7.68 -1.18
CA LYS A 103 -16.68 7.92 0.00
C LYS A 103 -15.88 8.04 1.29
N GLY A 104 -14.69 7.45 1.35
CA GLY A 104 -13.84 7.53 2.53
C GLY A 104 -12.41 7.11 2.24
N TRP A 105 -11.45 7.79 2.89
CA TRP A 105 -10.03 7.53 2.67
C TRP A 105 -9.25 7.70 3.98
N SER A 106 -8.57 6.63 4.40
CA SER A 106 -7.68 6.62 5.56
C SER A 106 -6.40 5.84 5.25
N ALA A 107 -5.47 5.77 6.21
CA ALA A 107 -4.18 5.10 6.00
C ALA A 107 -4.30 3.59 5.74
N GLY A 108 -5.35 2.93 6.25
CA GLY A 108 -5.54 1.48 6.15
C GLY A 108 -6.82 1.06 5.45
N GLU A 109 -7.71 2.00 5.14
CA GLU A 109 -9.03 1.73 4.56
C GLU A 109 -9.38 2.74 3.47
N ILE A 110 -9.96 2.26 2.38
CA ILE A 110 -10.50 3.08 1.29
C ILE A 110 -11.91 2.59 0.98
N ARG A 111 -12.87 3.51 0.88
CA ARG A 111 -14.27 3.24 0.52
C ARG A 111 -14.61 4.01 -0.74
N LEU A 112 -15.11 3.29 -1.75
CA LEU A 112 -15.54 3.86 -3.02
C LEU A 112 -16.96 3.41 -3.32
N GLU A 113 -17.68 4.23 -4.10
CA GLU A 113 -18.86 3.79 -4.84
C GLU A 113 -18.54 3.84 -6.32
N ALA A 114 -18.98 2.84 -7.07
CA ALA A 114 -18.82 2.80 -8.51
C ALA A 114 -20.15 2.44 -9.18
N SER A 115 -20.38 2.99 -10.38
CA SER A 115 -21.57 2.70 -11.18
C SER A 115 -21.20 2.66 -12.65
N ALA A 116 -21.51 1.55 -13.33
CA ALA A 116 -21.22 1.37 -14.75
C ALA A 116 -22.27 0.51 -15.46
N GLY A 117 -22.52 0.78 -16.74
CA GLY A 117 -23.43 -0.01 -17.58
C GLY A 117 -22.84 -1.37 -18.04
N GLY A 118 -21.55 -1.58 -17.81
CA GLY A 118 -20.83 -2.81 -18.11
C GLY A 118 -19.66 -2.99 -17.15
N ALA A 119 -18.85 -4.04 -17.33
CA ALA A 119 -17.66 -4.21 -16.51
C ALA A 119 -16.68 -3.04 -16.74
N MET A 120 -16.25 -2.40 -15.66
CA MET A 120 -15.35 -1.25 -15.66
C MET A 120 -14.00 -1.65 -15.06
N PHE A 121 -12.91 -1.08 -15.57
CA PHE A 121 -11.59 -1.19 -14.94
C PHE A 121 -11.26 0.11 -14.21
N CYS A 122 -11.10 0.03 -12.89
CA CYS A 122 -10.72 1.17 -12.06
C CYS A 122 -9.26 1.07 -11.64
N VAL A 123 -8.55 2.17 -11.78
CA VAL A 123 -7.18 2.37 -11.30
C VAL A 123 -7.22 3.28 -10.07
N LEU A 124 -6.52 2.85 -9.03
CA LEU A 124 -6.23 3.66 -7.85
C LEU A 124 -4.77 4.09 -7.94
N ALA A 125 -4.53 5.39 -7.86
CA ALA A 125 -3.21 6.05 -7.86
C ALA A 125 -2.46 5.82 -6.53
N GLU A 126 -2.40 4.57 -6.11
CA GLU A 126 -1.87 4.08 -4.84
C GLU A 126 -0.92 2.90 -5.11
N SER A 127 0.18 2.85 -4.36
CA SER A 127 1.22 1.85 -4.62
C SER A 127 0.71 0.41 -4.39
N PHE A 128 0.80 -0.45 -5.40
CA PHE A 128 0.56 -1.88 -5.29
C PHE A 128 1.58 -2.51 -4.33
N ARG A 129 1.12 -2.82 -3.11
CA ARG A 129 1.92 -3.47 -2.06
C ARG A 129 1.16 -4.69 -1.54
N PRO A 130 1.83 -5.83 -1.32
CA PRO A 130 1.21 -7.00 -0.70
C PRO A 130 0.58 -6.64 0.65
N GLY A 131 -0.57 -7.25 0.96
CA GLY A 131 -1.32 -7.03 2.19
C GLY A 131 -2.60 -6.21 2.02
N TRP A 132 -2.78 -5.50 0.91
CA TRP A 132 -4.08 -4.93 0.57
C TRP A 132 -5.04 -6.02 0.10
N ARG A 133 -6.29 -5.91 0.54
CA ARG A 133 -7.43 -6.72 0.10
C ARG A 133 -8.54 -5.79 -0.35
N CYS A 134 -9.37 -6.27 -1.26
CA CYS A 134 -10.48 -5.53 -1.82
C CYS A 134 -11.74 -6.39 -1.79
N TRP A 135 -12.88 -5.76 -1.53
CA TRP A 135 -14.19 -6.36 -1.57
C TRP A 135 -15.13 -5.50 -2.39
N ILE A 136 -15.99 -6.13 -3.19
CA ILE A 136 -17.08 -5.49 -3.92
C ILE A 136 -18.37 -6.08 -3.37
N ASP A 137 -19.23 -5.24 -2.78
CA ASP A 137 -20.46 -5.65 -2.09
C ASP A 137 -20.28 -6.78 -1.04
N GLY A 138 -19.08 -6.85 -0.44
CA GLY A 138 -18.73 -7.85 0.56
C GLY A 138 -17.97 -9.07 0.04
N ASP A 139 -17.94 -9.29 -1.28
CA ASP A 139 -17.21 -10.40 -1.89
C ASP A 139 -15.76 -10.02 -2.21
N GLU A 140 -14.80 -10.84 -1.77
CA GLU A 140 -13.36 -10.57 -1.96
C GLU A 140 -13.01 -10.61 -3.45
N THR A 141 -12.42 -9.53 -3.96
CA THR A 141 -12.00 -9.40 -5.36
C THR A 141 -10.48 -9.26 -5.48
N LYS A 142 -9.96 -9.66 -6.64
CA LYS A 142 -8.53 -9.60 -6.92
C LYS A 142 -8.11 -8.16 -7.22
N ILE A 143 -7.04 -7.73 -6.57
CA ILE A 143 -6.32 -6.50 -6.90
C ILE A 143 -5.22 -6.82 -7.91
N TYR A 144 -5.20 -6.07 -9.01
CA TYR A 144 -4.20 -6.16 -10.06
C TYR A 144 -3.14 -5.07 -9.90
N ARG A 145 -1.94 -5.34 -10.41
CA ARG A 145 -0.90 -4.32 -10.58
C ARG A 145 -1.14 -3.65 -11.94
N ALA A 146 -1.54 -2.39 -11.91
CA ALA A 146 -1.69 -1.53 -13.08
C ALA A 146 -0.49 -0.58 -13.19
N ASP A 147 -0.08 -0.24 -14.40
CA ASP A 147 0.97 0.75 -14.69
C ASP A 147 2.26 0.54 -13.87
N GLY A 148 2.62 -0.74 -13.70
CA GLY A 148 3.79 -1.22 -12.95
C GLY A 148 3.74 -1.04 -11.42
N MET A 149 2.99 -0.06 -10.91
CA MET A 149 2.99 0.26 -9.48
C MET A 149 1.65 0.68 -8.89
N LEU A 150 0.61 0.86 -9.68
CA LEU A 150 -0.72 1.25 -9.23
C LEU A 150 -1.60 0.03 -8.96
N ARG A 151 -2.72 0.21 -8.24
CA ARG A 151 -3.70 -0.85 -8.00
C ARG A 151 -4.80 -0.74 -9.04
N GLY A 152 -5.16 -1.86 -9.67
CA GLY A 152 -6.30 -1.97 -10.56
C GLY A 152 -7.33 -2.96 -10.03
N ILE A 153 -8.61 -2.72 -10.26
CA ILE A 153 -9.70 -3.68 -10.00
C ILE A 153 -10.68 -3.70 -11.17
N VAL A 154 -11.31 -4.85 -11.37
CA VAL A 154 -12.46 -4.98 -12.28
C VAL A 154 -13.71 -4.84 -11.44
N VAL A 155 -14.54 -3.86 -11.77
CA VAL A 155 -15.86 -3.66 -11.17
C VAL A 155 -16.91 -4.24 -12.13
N PRO A 156 -17.80 -5.14 -11.67
CA PRO A 156 -18.90 -5.63 -12.50
C PRO A 156 -19.86 -4.52 -12.95
N ALA A 157 -20.77 -4.86 -13.86
CA ALA A 157 -21.83 -3.95 -14.28
C ALA A 157 -22.85 -3.74 -13.15
N GLY A 158 -23.30 -2.51 -12.98
CA GLY A 158 -24.22 -2.12 -11.91
C GLY A 158 -23.62 -1.07 -10.98
N LYS A 159 -24.31 -0.84 -9.86
CA LYS A 159 -23.85 0.04 -8.78
C LYS A 159 -23.29 -0.82 -7.64
N HIS A 160 -22.08 -0.51 -7.20
CA HIS A 160 -21.34 -1.32 -6.24
C HIS A 160 -20.65 -0.46 -5.18
N GLU A 161 -20.60 -0.99 -3.95
CA GLU A 161 -19.73 -0.47 -2.89
C GLU A 161 -18.41 -1.25 -2.90
N ILE A 162 -17.31 -0.50 -2.91
CA ILE A 162 -15.96 -1.07 -2.98
C ILE A 162 -15.20 -0.71 -1.72
N PHE A 163 -14.69 -1.71 -1.03
CA PHE A 163 -13.92 -1.55 0.18
C PHE A 163 -12.52 -2.10 -0.01
N PHE A 164 -11.50 -1.31 0.34
CA PHE A 164 -10.13 -1.77 0.45
C PHE A 164 -9.68 -1.71 1.90
N ALA A 165 -8.96 -2.73 2.36
CA ALA A 165 -8.32 -2.73 3.66
C ALA A 165 -6.89 -3.29 3.60
N TYR A 166 -5.98 -2.67 4.34
CA TYR A 166 -4.62 -3.16 4.49
C TYR A 166 -4.53 -4.17 5.65
N ARG A 167 -4.37 -5.45 5.31
CA ARG A 167 -4.26 -6.58 6.23
C ARG A 167 -2.97 -7.38 5.98
N PRO A 168 -1.79 -6.87 6.39
CA PRO A 168 -0.51 -7.54 6.18
C PRO A 168 -0.37 -8.77 7.07
N LEU A 169 0.15 -9.87 6.52
CA LEU A 169 0.38 -11.13 7.24
C LEU A 169 1.31 -10.97 8.46
N GLY A 170 2.29 -10.05 8.37
CA GLY A 170 3.25 -9.81 9.45
C GLY A 170 2.62 -9.36 10.77
N CYS A 171 1.48 -8.66 10.73
CA CYS A 171 0.77 -8.29 11.95
C CYS A 171 0.24 -9.53 12.66
N TYR A 172 -0.34 -10.50 11.94
CA TYR A 172 -0.83 -11.75 12.55
C TYR A 172 0.30 -12.58 13.16
N VAL A 173 1.45 -12.65 12.48
CA VAL A 173 2.64 -13.35 12.98
C VAL A 173 3.18 -12.69 14.25
N GLY A 174 3.26 -11.36 14.27
CA GLY A 174 3.68 -10.61 15.45
C GLY A 174 2.78 -10.87 16.66
N TRP A 175 1.47 -10.83 16.47
CA TRP A 175 0.48 -11.17 17.50
C TRP A 175 0.68 -12.60 18.04
N ALA A 176 0.91 -13.57 17.16
CA ALA A 176 1.16 -14.95 17.59
C ALA A 176 2.42 -15.06 18.46
N PHE A 177 3.52 -14.41 18.08
CA PHE A 177 4.75 -14.39 18.89
C PHE A 177 4.56 -13.70 20.24
N THR A 178 3.83 -12.59 20.29
CA THR A 178 3.53 -11.91 21.55
C THR A 178 2.73 -12.82 22.49
N ILE A 179 1.70 -13.51 21.97
CA ILE A 179 0.90 -14.45 22.76
C ILE A 179 1.79 -15.60 23.29
N LEU A 180 2.62 -16.18 22.44
CA LEU A 180 3.55 -17.25 22.84
C LEU A 180 4.54 -16.79 23.91
N ALA A 181 5.08 -15.58 23.79
CA ALA A 181 5.98 -15.00 24.79
C ALA A 181 5.26 -14.76 26.12
N CYS A 182 4.02 -14.25 26.11
CA CYS A 182 3.22 -14.09 27.31
C CYS A 182 2.93 -15.43 28.01
N ILE A 183 2.57 -16.46 27.24
CA ILE A 183 2.35 -17.83 27.77
C ILE A 183 3.65 -18.37 28.39
N PHE A 184 4.77 -18.22 27.69
CA PHE A 184 6.09 -18.67 28.18
C PHE A 184 6.44 -18.02 29.51
N ILE A 185 6.25 -16.70 29.65
CA ILE A 185 6.50 -15.96 30.91
C ILE A 185 5.61 -16.50 32.03
N VAL A 186 4.31 -16.73 31.78
CA VAL A 186 3.38 -17.27 32.77
C VAL A 186 3.79 -18.67 33.22
N VAL A 187 4.19 -19.54 32.29
CA VAL A 187 4.67 -20.90 32.57
C VAL A 187 5.96 -20.86 33.39
N CYS A 188 6.96 -20.07 32.97
CA CYS A 188 8.21 -19.92 33.73
C CYS A 188 7.96 -19.38 35.14
N ARG A 189 7.06 -18.39 35.28
CA ARG A 189 6.67 -17.84 36.58
C ARG A 189 6.00 -18.90 37.46
N TYR A 190 5.10 -19.69 36.89
CA TYR A 190 4.43 -20.79 37.59
C TYR A 190 5.42 -21.87 38.07
N LEU A 191 6.32 -22.29 37.18
CA LEU A 191 7.36 -23.28 37.50
C LEU A 191 8.32 -22.77 38.59
N TYR A 192 8.74 -21.50 38.49
CA TYR A 192 9.56 -20.86 39.52
C TYR A 192 8.84 -20.83 40.88
N LEU A 193 7.57 -20.46 40.92
CA LEU A 193 6.78 -20.45 42.16
C LEU A 193 6.63 -21.85 42.75
N ARG A 194 6.38 -22.87 41.92
CA ARG A 194 6.34 -24.26 42.38
C ARG A 194 7.68 -24.71 42.94
N TRP A 195 8.77 -24.40 42.26
CA TRP A 195 10.12 -24.75 42.70
C TRP A 195 10.50 -24.03 43.99
N ALA A 196 10.24 -22.72 44.10
CA ALA A 196 10.50 -21.92 45.29
C ALA A 196 9.68 -22.40 46.51
N ASN A 197 8.42 -22.80 46.29
CA ASN A 197 7.60 -23.41 47.35
C ASN A 197 8.05 -24.83 47.72
N ALA A 198 8.71 -25.55 46.81
CA ALA A 198 9.27 -26.89 47.04
C ALA A 198 10.63 -26.88 47.78
N TRP A 199 11.29 -25.73 47.86
CA TRP A 199 12.63 -25.58 48.43
C TRP A 199 12.73 -25.61 49.97
N PRO A 200 11.78 -25.08 50.77
CA PRO A 200 11.93 -24.95 52.23
C PRO A 200 11.97 -26.27 53.00
N HIS A 201 11.53 -27.38 52.40
CA HIS A 201 11.46 -28.68 53.06
C HIS A 201 12.74 -29.51 52.91
N LEU A 202 13.63 -29.17 51.98
CA LEU A 202 14.86 -29.95 51.73
C LEU A 202 16.01 -29.65 52.71
N PHE A 203 15.96 -28.54 53.45
CA PHE A 203 17.05 -28.11 54.35
C PHE A 203 16.70 -28.05 55.84
N LYS A 204 15.51 -28.52 56.26
CA LYS A 204 15.07 -28.48 57.66
C LYS A 204 15.53 -29.68 58.52
N GLY A 205 16.48 -30.48 58.01
CA GLY A 205 16.79 -31.82 58.52
C GLY A 205 18.25 -32.11 58.88
N SER A 206 19.07 -31.12 59.25
CA SER A 206 20.36 -31.39 59.92
C SER A 206 20.40 -30.70 61.28
N LYS A 207 19.83 -31.36 62.30
CA LYS A 207 20.19 -31.04 63.69
C LYS A 207 21.68 -31.34 63.84
N VAL A 208 22.48 -30.32 64.07
CA VAL A 208 23.86 -30.46 64.52
C VAL A 208 23.78 -30.99 65.94
N GLU A 209 24.12 -32.26 66.17
CA GLU A 209 24.36 -32.78 67.52
C GLU A 209 25.53 -32.00 68.11
N LYS A 210 25.24 -31.21 69.16
CA LYS A 210 26.27 -30.66 70.03
C LYS A 210 26.93 -31.83 70.76
N PHE A 211 28.16 -32.14 70.41
CA PHE A 211 29.07 -32.87 71.29
C PHE A 211 29.48 -31.91 72.42
N GLU A 212 28.91 -32.10 73.61
CA GLU A 212 29.47 -31.57 74.85
C GLU A 212 30.54 -32.55 75.35
N GLY A 213 31.72 -32.01 75.65
CA GLY A 213 32.83 -32.68 76.33
C GLY A 213 33.34 -31.79 77.45
#